data_AF-A0A286FQF8-F1
#
_entry.id   AF-A0A286FQF8-F1
#
_cell.length_a   1.000
_cell.length_b   1.000
_cell.length_c   1.000
_cell.angle_alpha   90.00
_cell.angle_beta   90.00
_cell.angle_gamma   90.00
#
_symmetry.space_group_name_H-M   'P 1'
#
loop_
_entity.id
_entity.type
_entity.pdbx_description
1 polymer ?
#
loop_
_entity_poly.entity_id
_entity_poly.type
_entity_poly.pdbx_seq_one_letter_code
_entity_poly.pdbx_strand_id
1 'polypeptide(L)'
;MKASRIAAATAVAGTAVLAVSAPAFAHVSVQPEGTAAKGGYAVVDFKVPNERDNASTTKVEVNFPADHPLASVMPEPIQGWKIEVTKSKLAKPLTMHGEKIDEAVTKVTWTADGDGIKPDYFQKFPLSVGALPEDTDQLVFKAIQTYSNKEVVRWIEVQKEGQEEPENPAPVLELAAATGDHHGTSTAEDASDKTDAKNETTAAADEDAKSGSDTTARVLGVVGIVIGVAGVAYGVLAGRRRTA
;
A
#
# COMPACT_ATOMS: atom_id res chain seq x y z
N MET A 1 22.98 38.27 23.55
CA MET A 1 22.61 36.89 23.96
C MET A 1 21.19 36.47 23.55
N LYS A 2 20.14 37.31 23.64
CA LYS A 2 18.75 36.90 23.30
C LYS A 2 18.54 36.61 21.80
N ALA A 3 19.12 37.41 20.91
CA ALA A 3 18.99 37.23 19.45
C ALA A 3 19.68 35.95 18.93
N SER A 4 20.86 35.62 19.45
CA SER A 4 21.60 34.40 19.07
C SER A 4 20.88 33.11 19.48
N ARG A 5 20.18 33.11 20.63
CA ARG A 5 19.37 31.96 21.08
C ARG A 5 18.09 31.79 20.25
N ILE A 6 17.50 32.87 19.77
CA ILE A 6 16.34 32.83 18.86
C ILE A 6 16.77 32.29 17.50
N ALA A 7 17.88 32.78 16.94
CA ALA A 7 18.41 32.30 15.66
C ALA A 7 18.76 30.80 15.69
N ALA A 8 19.39 30.31 16.78
CA ALA A 8 19.70 28.89 16.93
C ALA A 8 18.43 28.03 17.06
N ALA A 9 17.41 28.49 17.79
CA ALA A 9 16.14 27.78 17.92
C ALA A 9 15.38 27.72 16.58
N THR A 10 15.37 28.81 15.81
CA THR A 10 14.75 28.84 14.47
C THR A 10 15.49 27.95 13.48
N ALA A 11 16.82 27.93 13.53
CA ALA A 11 17.63 27.04 12.69
C ALA A 11 17.31 25.57 12.99
N VAL A 12 17.37 25.14 14.26
CA VAL A 12 17.07 23.76 14.66
C VAL A 12 15.64 23.35 14.31
N ALA A 13 14.65 24.24 14.51
CA ALA A 13 13.27 23.97 14.11
C ALA A 13 13.12 23.86 12.58
N GLY A 14 13.81 24.72 11.82
CA GLY A 14 13.83 24.67 10.36
C GLY A 14 14.43 23.38 9.83
N THR A 15 15.58 22.95 10.37
CA THR A 15 16.20 21.67 9.97
C THR A 15 15.34 20.47 10.37
N ALA A 16 14.68 20.51 11.53
CA ALA A 16 13.79 19.44 11.96
C ALA A 16 12.55 19.31 11.05
N VAL A 17 12.00 20.43 10.57
CA VAL A 17 10.87 20.42 9.62
C VAL A 17 11.31 19.89 8.25
N LEU A 18 12.47 20.32 7.74
CA LEU A 18 13.02 19.81 6.47
C LEU A 18 13.47 18.34 6.55
N ALA A 19 13.85 17.86 7.73
CA ALA A 19 14.20 16.45 7.94
C ALA A 19 12.98 15.52 8.02
N VAL A 20 11.78 16.07 8.23
CA VAL A 20 10.52 15.31 8.37
C VAL A 20 9.54 15.64 7.22
N SER A 21 9.94 16.46 6.24
CA SER A 21 9.15 16.64 5.03
C SER A 21 9.18 15.34 4.23
N ALA A 22 8.17 14.49 4.42
CA ALA A 22 7.90 13.41 3.50
C ALA A 22 7.67 14.02 2.11
N PRO A 23 8.26 13.47 1.04
CA PRO A 23 7.97 13.93 -0.30
C PRO A 23 6.45 13.86 -0.51
N ALA A 24 5.87 14.93 -1.04
CA ALA A 24 4.49 14.90 -1.48
C ALA A 24 4.41 13.90 -2.63
N PHE A 25 3.93 12.68 -2.35
CA PHE A 25 3.82 11.61 -3.35
C PHE A 25 2.76 11.97 -4.39
N ALA A 26 3.22 12.57 -5.49
CA ALA A 26 2.46 12.80 -6.71
C ALA A 26 2.67 11.66 -7.74
N HIS A 27 3.51 10.66 -7.41
CA HIS A 27 3.77 9.53 -8.30
C HIS A 27 2.61 8.52 -8.34
N VAL A 28 2.48 7.82 -9.46
CA VAL A 28 1.64 6.61 -9.51
C VAL A 28 2.25 5.55 -8.60
N SER A 29 1.42 4.96 -7.73
CA SER A 29 1.86 3.95 -6.76
C SER A 29 0.94 2.74 -6.79
N VAL A 30 1.45 1.59 -6.35
CA VAL A 30 0.65 0.37 -6.18
C VAL A 30 0.77 -0.13 -4.74
N GLN A 31 -0.35 -0.45 -4.11
CA GLN A 31 -0.39 -0.93 -2.72
C GLN A 31 -1.43 -2.06 -2.58
N PRO A 32 -1.15 -3.10 -1.80
CA PRO A 32 -2.14 -4.13 -1.54
C PRO A 32 -3.19 -3.67 -0.53
N GLU A 33 -4.42 -4.15 -0.69
CA GLU A 33 -5.41 -4.14 0.38
C GLU A 33 -5.03 -5.24 1.39
N GLY A 34 -4.27 -4.86 2.42
CA GLY A 34 -3.72 -5.81 3.39
C GLY A 34 -2.36 -6.34 2.97
N THR A 35 -2.22 -7.65 2.81
CA THR A 35 -0.93 -8.32 2.58
C THR A 35 -0.86 -8.94 1.19
N ALA A 36 0.13 -8.56 0.39
CA ALA A 36 0.51 -9.29 -0.83
C ALA A 36 1.54 -10.38 -0.49
N ALA A 37 1.08 -11.54 -0.02
CA ALA A 37 1.97 -12.65 0.33
C ALA A 37 2.41 -13.42 -0.93
N LYS A 38 3.69 -13.79 -0.99
CA LYS A 38 4.23 -14.70 -2.01
C LYS A 38 3.40 -15.98 -2.12
N GLY A 39 3.11 -16.43 -3.35
CA GLY A 39 2.26 -17.58 -3.65
C GLY A 39 0.75 -17.33 -3.50
N GLY A 40 0.36 -16.23 -2.84
CA GLY A 40 -1.03 -15.89 -2.56
C GLY A 40 -1.72 -15.06 -3.64
N TYR A 41 -2.96 -14.65 -3.33
CA TYR A 41 -3.72 -13.68 -4.11
C TYR A 41 -3.92 -12.43 -3.28
N ALA A 42 -3.94 -11.27 -3.93
CA ALA A 42 -4.18 -9.99 -3.27
C ALA A 42 -5.01 -9.07 -4.16
N VAL A 43 -5.79 -8.20 -3.53
CA VAL A 43 -6.30 -7.00 -4.20
C VAL A 43 -5.23 -5.92 -4.08
N VAL A 44 -4.89 -5.28 -5.20
CA VAL A 44 -3.92 -4.18 -5.27
C VAL A 44 -4.55 -2.96 -5.90
N ASP A 45 -4.26 -1.80 -5.35
CA ASP A 45 -4.73 -0.50 -5.81
C ASP A 45 -3.61 0.23 -6.55
N PHE A 46 -3.81 0.50 -7.84
CA PHE A 46 -3.02 1.53 -8.51
C PHE A 46 -3.61 2.90 -8.20
N LYS A 47 -2.95 3.67 -7.33
CA LYS A 47 -3.33 5.05 -7.04
C LYS A 47 -2.67 5.97 -8.06
N VAL A 48 -3.49 6.69 -8.83
CA VAL A 48 -3.07 7.61 -9.89
C VAL A 48 -3.55 9.02 -9.56
N PRO A 49 -2.67 9.93 -9.16
CA PRO A 49 -3.00 11.35 -9.02
C PRO A 49 -2.97 12.08 -10.37
N ASN A 50 -3.68 13.20 -10.46
CA ASN A 50 -3.53 14.15 -11.57
C ASN A 50 -2.52 15.24 -11.20
N GLU A 51 -1.49 15.41 -12.02
CA GLU A 51 -0.42 16.41 -11.82
C GLU A 51 -0.48 17.58 -12.83
N ARG A 52 -1.64 17.84 -13.42
CA ARG A 52 -1.84 18.92 -14.40
C ARG A 52 -2.98 19.81 -13.96
N ASP A 53 -2.68 21.10 -13.81
CA ASP A 53 -3.67 22.12 -13.39
C ASP A 53 -4.76 22.38 -14.44
N ASN A 54 -4.49 22.03 -15.70
CA ASN A 54 -5.32 22.39 -16.86
C ASN A 54 -5.78 21.20 -17.70
N ALA A 55 -5.54 19.97 -17.25
CA ALA A 55 -5.88 18.77 -18.01
C ALA A 55 -6.28 17.63 -17.08
N SER A 56 -7.35 16.92 -17.42
CA SER A 56 -7.71 15.66 -16.74
C SER A 56 -6.89 14.48 -17.24
N THR A 57 -6.60 13.49 -16.39
CA THR A 57 -6.17 12.15 -16.83
C THR A 57 -7.36 11.40 -17.42
N THR A 58 -7.22 10.96 -18.67
CA THR A 58 -8.30 10.29 -19.43
C THR A 58 -8.01 8.84 -19.74
N LYS A 59 -6.76 8.39 -19.63
CA LYS A 59 -6.39 6.98 -19.80
C LYS A 59 -5.23 6.60 -18.91
N VAL A 60 -5.31 5.40 -18.35
CA VAL A 60 -4.25 4.75 -17.57
C VAL A 60 -4.01 3.38 -18.18
N GLU A 61 -2.77 3.06 -18.49
CA GLU A 61 -2.33 1.73 -18.93
C GLU A 61 -1.33 1.19 -17.92
N VAL A 62 -1.56 -0.03 -17.41
CA VAL A 62 -0.62 -0.74 -16.55
C VAL A 62 -0.15 -1.98 -17.27
N ASN A 63 1.16 -2.06 -17.51
CA ASN A 63 1.81 -3.25 -18.08
C ASN A 63 2.35 -4.12 -16.95
N PHE A 64 2.05 -5.41 -17.05
CA PHE A 64 2.45 -6.41 -16.07
C PHE A 64 3.89 -6.87 -16.33
N PRO A 65 4.66 -7.19 -15.27
CA PRO A 65 6.03 -7.71 -15.41
C PRO A 65 6.07 -8.96 -16.29
N ALA A 66 6.84 -8.94 -17.37
CA ALA A 66 6.94 -10.07 -18.29
C ALA A 66 7.86 -11.19 -17.77
N ASP A 67 8.75 -10.84 -16.86
CA ASP A 67 9.66 -11.70 -16.10
C ASP A 67 8.93 -12.48 -14.99
N HIS A 68 7.88 -11.90 -14.41
CA HIS A 68 7.00 -12.54 -13.44
C HIS A 68 5.52 -12.42 -13.87
N PRO A 69 5.08 -13.17 -14.90
CA PRO A 69 3.69 -13.10 -15.34
C PRO A 69 2.74 -13.65 -14.28
N LEU A 70 1.56 -13.03 -14.16
CA LEU A 70 0.54 -13.43 -13.19
C LEU A 70 -0.52 -14.30 -13.84
N ALA A 71 -0.87 -15.41 -13.19
CA ALA A 71 -1.85 -16.36 -13.71
C ALA A 71 -3.28 -15.80 -13.76
N SER A 72 -3.60 -14.86 -12.87
CA SER A 72 -4.89 -14.23 -12.68
C SER A 72 -4.72 -12.73 -12.44
N VAL A 73 -5.48 -11.96 -13.21
CA VAL A 73 -5.60 -10.51 -13.07
C VAL A 73 -7.05 -10.17 -13.39
N MET A 74 -7.75 -9.59 -12.42
CA MET A 74 -9.16 -9.27 -12.51
C MET A 74 -9.39 -7.84 -12.05
N PRO A 75 -9.70 -6.91 -12.98
CA PRO A 75 -10.05 -5.56 -12.60
C PRO A 75 -11.43 -5.48 -11.98
N GLU A 76 -11.57 -4.65 -10.94
CA GLU A 76 -12.87 -4.27 -10.42
C GLU A 76 -13.54 -3.24 -11.36
N PRO A 77 -14.84 -3.37 -11.67
CA PRO A 77 -15.56 -2.37 -12.44
C PRO A 77 -15.57 -1.00 -11.76
N ILE A 78 -15.21 0.05 -12.49
CA ILE A 78 -15.22 1.44 -11.99
C ILE A 78 -16.22 2.25 -12.82
N GLN A 79 -17.15 2.92 -12.16
CA GLN A 79 -18.12 3.78 -12.84
C GLN A 79 -17.41 4.89 -13.62
N GLY A 80 -17.80 5.07 -14.89
CA GLY A 80 -17.23 6.09 -15.77
C GLY A 80 -15.87 5.73 -16.38
N TRP A 81 -15.42 4.49 -16.24
CA TRP A 81 -14.19 3.98 -16.86
C TRP A 81 -14.44 2.68 -17.63
N LYS A 82 -14.13 2.69 -18.93
CA LYS A 82 -14.04 1.50 -19.74
C LYS A 82 -12.73 0.76 -19.46
N ILE A 83 -12.81 -0.54 -19.23
CA ILE A 83 -11.66 -1.40 -18.92
C ILE A 83 -11.40 -2.37 -20.08
N GLU A 84 -10.15 -2.46 -20.50
CA GLU A 84 -9.67 -3.43 -21.50
C GLU A 84 -8.52 -4.26 -20.91
N VAL A 85 -8.69 -5.58 -20.90
CA VAL A 85 -7.69 -6.54 -20.41
C VAL A 85 -7.05 -7.22 -21.62
N THR A 86 -5.77 -6.96 -21.84
CA THR A 86 -5.00 -7.57 -22.92
C THR A 86 -4.24 -8.78 -22.39
N LYS A 87 -4.43 -9.93 -23.04
CA LYS A 87 -3.64 -11.15 -22.80
C LYS A 87 -2.64 -11.37 -23.94
N SER A 88 -1.55 -12.05 -23.63
CA SER A 88 -0.58 -12.45 -24.65
C SER A 88 0.02 -13.80 -24.30
N LYS A 89 0.48 -14.51 -25.33
CA LYS A 89 1.19 -15.77 -25.17
C LYS A 89 2.49 -15.57 -24.41
N LEU A 90 2.70 -16.38 -23.38
CA LEU A 90 3.91 -16.38 -22.59
C LEU A 90 5.06 -17.04 -23.33
N ALA A 91 6.27 -16.49 -23.15
CA ALA A 91 7.49 -17.14 -23.62
C ALA A 91 7.77 -18.46 -22.88
N LYS A 92 7.38 -18.50 -21.60
CA LYS A 92 7.45 -19.69 -20.73
C LYS A 92 6.07 -19.90 -20.10
N PRO A 93 5.41 -21.05 -20.33
CA PRO A 93 4.13 -21.34 -19.71
C PRO A 93 4.24 -21.33 -18.19
N LEU A 94 3.23 -20.78 -17.52
CA LEU A 94 3.09 -20.89 -16.07
C LEU A 94 2.51 -22.27 -15.71
N THR A 95 2.86 -22.80 -14.55
CA THR A 95 2.21 -23.98 -13.99
C THR A 95 1.40 -23.55 -12.78
N MET A 96 0.10 -23.80 -12.80
CA MET A 96 -0.79 -23.50 -11.69
C MET A 96 -1.71 -24.71 -11.47
N HIS A 97 -1.72 -25.25 -10.25
CA HIS A 97 -2.50 -26.45 -9.90
C HIS A 97 -2.28 -27.65 -10.85
N GLY A 98 -1.08 -27.80 -11.40
CA GLY A 98 -0.73 -28.88 -12.34
C GLY A 98 -1.15 -28.62 -13.79
N GLU A 99 -1.83 -27.51 -14.08
CA GLU A 99 -2.20 -27.08 -15.42
C GLU A 99 -1.17 -26.09 -15.99
N LYS A 100 -0.97 -26.16 -17.31
CA LYS A 100 -0.14 -25.20 -18.03
C LYS A 100 -0.97 -24.03 -18.51
N ILE A 101 -0.53 -22.82 -18.18
CA ILE A 101 -1.10 -21.57 -18.63
C ILE A 101 -0.15 -20.96 -19.66
N ASP A 102 -0.57 -20.96 -20.92
CA ASP A 102 0.22 -20.44 -22.04
C ASP A 102 -0.03 -18.94 -22.31
N GLU A 103 -1.07 -18.34 -21.73
CA GLU A 103 -1.42 -16.94 -21.89
C GLU A 103 -1.64 -16.26 -20.53
N ALA A 104 -1.09 -15.06 -20.35
CA ALA A 104 -1.34 -14.24 -19.17
C ALA A 104 -1.75 -12.83 -19.57
N VAL A 105 -2.34 -12.10 -18.62
CA VAL A 105 -2.61 -10.67 -18.78
C VAL A 105 -1.28 -9.92 -18.82
N THR A 106 -1.07 -9.17 -19.89
CA THR A 106 0.14 -8.35 -20.09
C THR A 106 -0.14 -6.86 -19.90
N LYS A 107 -1.39 -6.44 -20.07
CA LYS A 107 -1.80 -5.05 -19.89
C LYS A 107 -3.25 -4.93 -19.44
N VAL A 108 -3.52 -3.98 -18.56
CA VAL A 108 -4.88 -3.49 -18.30
C VAL A 108 -4.91 -2.00 -18.64
N THR A 109 -5.93 -1.61 -19.41
CA THR A 109 -6.16 -0.23 -19.84
C THR A 109 -7.49 0.26 -19.28
N TRP A 110 -7.47 1.39 -18.59
CA TRP A 110 -8.67 2.13 -18.20
C TRP A 110 -8.78 3.39 -19.05
N THR A 111 -9.94 3.62 -19.66
CA THR A 111 -10.24 4.83 -20.43
C THR A 111 -11.48 5.50 -19.85
N ALA A 112 -11.39 6.78 -19.51
CA ALA A 112 -12.51 7.52 -18.96
C ALA A 112 -13.59 7.76 -20.02
N ASP A 113 -14.86 7.56 -19.65
CA ASP A 113 -16.03 7.84 -20.49
C ASP A 113 -16.56 9.28 -20.29
N GLY A 114 -15.80 10.13 -19.59
CA GLY A 114 -16.16 11.51 -19.25
C GLY A 114 -14.97 12.32 -18.77
N ASP A 115 -15.14 13.07 -17.68
CA ASP A 115 -14.15 14.05 -17.22
C ASP A 115 -12.82 13.46 -16.72
N GLY A 116 -12.75 12.14 -16.51
CA GLY A 116 -11.56 11.45 -15.99
C GLY A 116 -11.15 11.92 -14.60
N ILE A 117 -9.86 11.82 -14.28
CA ILE A 117 -9.31 12.36 -13.03
C ILE A 117 -9.03 13.84 -13.25
N LYS A 118 -9.76 14.74 -12.60
CA LYS A 118 -9.58 16.21 -12.71
C LYS A 118 -8.32 16.69 -11.99
N PRO A 119 -7.84 17.92 -12.29
CA PRO A 119 -6.80 18.57 -11.48
C PRO A 119 -7.15 18.51 -9.98
N ASP A 120 -6.14 18.31 -9.12
CA ASP A 120 -6.27 18.16 -7.66
C ASP A 120 -6.94 16.87 -7.15
N TYR A 121 -7.32 15.94 -8.03
CA TYR A 121 -7.89 14.64 -7.65
C TYR A 121 -6.94 13.49 -7.93
N PHE A 122 -7.21 12.36 -7.28
CA PHE A 122 -6.62 11.06 -7.61
C PHE A 122 -7.74 10.02 -7.79
N GLN A 123 -7.42 8.92 -8.45
CA GLN A 123 -8.29 7.75 -8.58
C GLN A 123 -7.50 6.48 -8.23
N LYS A 124 -8.18 5.51 -7.62
CA LYS A 124 -7.67 4.16 -7.45
C LYS A 124 -8.19 3.25 -8.55
N PHE A 125 -7.34 2.35 -9.03
CA PHE A 125 -7.67 1.31 -9.99
C PHE A 125 -7.38 -0.07 -9.38
N PRO A 126 -8.36 -0.65 -8.66
CA PRO A 126 -8.21 -1.94 -8.01
C PRO A 126 -8.13 -3.11 -8.98
N LEU A 127 -7.22 -4.04 -8.68
CA LEU A 127 -7.00 -5.29 -9.39
C LEU A 127 -6.87 -6.43 -8.38
N SER A 128 -7.68 -7.48 -8.50
CA SER A 128 -7.36 -8.76 -7.87
C SER A 128 -6.30 -9.48 -8.71
N VAL A 129 -5.17 -9.81 -8.11
CA VAL A 129 -4.00 -10.39 -8.77
C VAL A 129 -3.50 -11.62 -8.04
N GLY A 130 -2.98 -12.60 -8.78
CA GLY A 130 -2.30 -13.77 -8.24
C GLY A 130 -2.22 -14.93 -9.23
N ALA A 131 -1.72 -16.10 -8.87
CA ALA A 131 -0.85 -16.29 -7.72
C ALA A 131 0.39 -15.37 -7.84
N LEU A 132 0.73 -14.69 -6.75
CA LEU A 132 1.90 -13.83 -6.69
C LEU A 132 3.17 -14.70 -6.73
N PRO A 133 4.25 -14.25 -7.39
CA PRO A 133 5.46 -15.04 -7.51
C PRO A 133 6.10 -15.30 -6.13
N GLU A 134 6.78 -16.45 -6.01
CA GLU A 134 7.50 -16.84 -4.79
C GLU A 134 9.01 -16.53 -4.86
N ASP A 135 9.52 -16.28 -6.06
CA ASP A 135 10.94 -16.15 -6.39
C ASP A 135 11.45 -14.69 -6.43
N THR A 136 10.60 -13.71 -6.07
CA THR A 136 10.97 -12.30 -5.96
C THR A 136 10.34 -11.67 -4.72
N ASP A 137 10.95 -10.60 -4.22
CA ASP A 137 10.42 -9.78 -3.11
C ASP A 137 9.52 -8.64 -3.59
N GLN A 138 9.51 -8.34 -4.89
CA GLN A 138 8.73 -7.22 -5.42
C GLN A 138 8.30 -7.45 -6.88
N LEU A 139 7.24 -6.75 -7.30
CA LEU A 139 6.80 -6.63 -8.68
C LEU A 139 6.86 -5.18 -9.14
N VAL A 140 7.48 -4.93 -10.29
CA VAL A 140 7.62 -3.58 -10.86
C VAL A 140 6.70 -3.43 -12.07
N PHE A 141 5.71 -2.55 -11.96
CA PHE A 141 4.72 -2.31 -13.00
C PHE A 141 5.09 -1.08 -13.81
N LYS A 142 4.88 -1.11 -15.13
CA LYS A 142 5.06 0.06 -15.99
C LYS A 142 3.72 0.71 -16.26
N ALA A 143 3.52 1.92 -15.74
CA ALA A 143 2.28 2.66 -15.92
C ALA A 143 2.43 3.81 -16.93
N ILE A 144 1.41 4.02 -17.75
CA ILE A 144 1.34 5.13 -18.72
C ILE A 144 0.06 5.90 -18.44
N GLN A 145 0.21 7.21 -18.24
CA GLN A 145 -0.89 8.11 -17.93
C GLN A 145 -1.05 9.10 -19.08
N THR A 146 -2.22 9.10 -19.70
CA THR A 146 -2.55 10.04 -20.78
C THR A 146 -3.53 11.09 -20.28
N TYR A 147 -3.24 12.34 -20.61
CA TYR A 147 -4.05 13.50 -20.26
C TYR A 147 -4.90 13.98 -21.44
N SER A 148 -5.97 14.71 -21.13
CA SER A 148 -6.91 15.31 -22.10
C SER A 148 -6.25 16.30 -23.07
N ASN A 149 -5.14 16.94 -22.67
CA ASN A 149 -4.30 17.78 -23.53
C ASN A 149 -3.39 16.97 -24.49
N LYS A 150 -3.53 15.63 -24.52
CA LYS A 150 -2.74 14.65 -25.28
C LYS A 150 -1.33 14.40 -24.75
N GLU A 151 -0.97 14.99 -23.61
CA GLU A 151 0.28 14.67 -22.94
C GLU A 151 0.26 13.22 -22.42
N VAL A 152 1.44 12.58 -22.44
CA VAL A 152 1.62 11.21 -21.98
C VAL A 152 2.80 11.17 -21.02
N VAL A 153 2.54 10.85 -19.76
CA VAL A 153 3.54 10.61 -18.72
C VAL A 153 3.77 9.10 -18.60
N ARG A 154 5.03 8.70 -18.47
CA ARG A 154 5.45 7.29 -18.42
C ARG A 154 6.13 6.99 -17.10
N TRP A 155 5.38 6.39 -16.19
CA TRP A 155 5.83 5.89 -14.89
C TRP A 155 6.51 4.53 -15.08
N ILE A 156 7.74 4.56 -15.59
CA ILE A 156 8.46 3.36 -16.07
C ILE A 156 9.92 3.29 -15.59
N GLU A 157 10.37 4.28 -14.82
CA GLU A 157 11.75 4.39 -14.37
C GLU A 157 11.96 3.53 -13.13
N VAL A 158 12.87 2.57 -13.19
CA VAL A 158 13.15 1.69 -12.05
C VAL A 158 14.10 2.40 -11.10
N GLN A 159 13.68 2.54 -9.83
CA GLN A 159 14.55 3.03 -8.76
C GLN A 159 15.77 2.14 -8.64
N LYS A 160 16.95 2.76 -8.62
CA LYS A 160 18.22 2.07 -8.36
C LYS A 160 18.65 2.35 -6.93
N GLU A 161 19.20 1.34 -6.27
CA GLU A 161 19.70 1.48 -4.91
C GLU A 161 20.82 2.54 -4.85
N GLY A 162 20.74 3.43 -3.86
CA GLY A 162 21.71 4.50 -3.64
C GLY A 162 21.69 5.65 -4.67
N GLN A 163 20.72 5.67 -5.58
CA GLN A 163 20.50 6.76 -6.54
C GLN A 163 19.36 7.67 -6.07
N GLU A 164 19.31 8.89 -6.59
CA GLU A 164 18.17 9.79 -6.39
C GLU A 164 16.87 9.16 -6.96
N GLU A 165 15.73 9.59 -6.43
CA GLU A 165 14.43 9.15 -6.93
C GLU A 165 14.23 9.64 -8.37
N PRO A 166 13.87 8.77 -9.34
CA PRO A 166 13.54 9.18 -10.68
C PRO A 166 12.36 10.16 -10.71
N GLU A 167 12.22 10.90 -11.81
CA GLU A 167 11.09 11.82 -11.98
C GLU A 167 9.77 11.07 -12.19
N ASN A 168 9.82 9.92 -12.88
CA ASN A 168 8.64 9.12 -13.19
C ASN A 168 8.84 7.65 -12.78
N PRO A 169 8.94 7.36 -11.46
CA PRO A 169 9.23 6.03 -10.98
C PRO A 169 8.12 5.05 -11.35
N ALA A 170 8.52 3.83 -11.72
CA ALA A 170 7.63 2.71 -11.95
C ALA A 170 6.98 2.28 -10.62
N PRO A 171 5.64 2.06 -10.57
CA PRO A 171 5.00 1.52 -9.37
C PRO A 171 5.58 0.17 -8.96
N VAL A 172 5.95 0.04 -7.69
CA VAL A 172 6.50 -1.20 -7.11
C VAL A 172 5.54 -1.75 -6.06
N LEU A 173 5.18 -3.03 -6.20
CA LEU A 173 4.45 -3.79 -5.19
C LEU A 173 5.43 -4.68 -4.43
N GLU A 174 5.61 -4.40 -3.14
CA GLU A 174 6.37 -5.26 -2.23
C GLU A 174 5.58 -6.53 -1.90
N LEU A 175 6.26 -7.68 -1.87
CA LEU A 175 5.71 -8.99 -1.55
C LEU A 175 6.18 -9.45 -0.18
N ALA A 176 5.22 -9.71 0.70
CA ALA A 176 5.49 -10.28 2.01
C ALA A 176 5.84 -11.77 1.89
N ALA A 177 6.52 -12.30 2.91
CA ALA A 177 6.77 -13.74 3.03
C ALA A 177 5.48 -14.55 2.88
N ALA A 178 5.60 -15.75 2.29
CA ALA A 178 4.46 -16.65 2.13
C ALA A 178 3.80 -16.93 3.49
N THR A 179 2.49 -16.80 3.56
CA THR A 179 1.70 -17.26 4.70
C THR A 179 1.56 -18.77 4.57
N GLY A 180 1.91 -19.53 5.61
CA GLY A 180 1.94 -21.01 5.60
C GLY A 180 0.62 -21.74 5.34
N ASP A 181 -0.45 -21.01 5.03
CA ASP A 181 -1.77 -21.54 4.71
C ASP A 181 -1.90 -21.77 3.20
N HIS A 182 -1.08 -22.68 2.66
CA HIS A 182 -1.49 -23.37 1.43
C HIS A 182 -2.79 -24.08 1.75
N HIS A 183 -3.84 -23.80 0.97
CA HIS A 183 -5.16 -24.43 1.05
C HIS A 183 -5.07 -25.91 1.44
N GLY A 184 -5.23 -26.16 2.74
CA GLY A 184 -5.31 -27.49 3.30
C GLY A 184 -6.58 -28.12 2.77
N THR A 185 -6.42 -29.13 1.93
CA THR A 185 -7.43 -30.16 1.71
C THR A 185 -7.92 -30.64 3.08
N SER A 186 -9.10 -30.21 3.49
CA SER A 186 -9.85 -30.89 4.54
C SER A 186 -10.18 -32.28 4.02
N THR A 187 -9.31 -33.25 4.27
CA THR A 187 -9.68 -34.66 4.33
C THR A 187 -10.72 -34.77 5.43
N ALA A 188 -11.99 -34.72 5.04
CA ALA A 188 -13.08 -35.21 5.87
C ALA A 188 -12.94 -36.73 5.95
N GLU A 189 -12.17 -37.19 6.94
CA GLU A 189 -12.29 -38.57 7.40
C GLU A 189 -13.55 -38.70 8.25
N ASP A 190 -14.46 -39.49 7.69
CA ASP A 190 -15.64 -40.05 8.32
C ASP A 190 -15.25 -40.89 9.54
N ALA A 191 -15.82 -40.56 10.70
CA ALA A 191 -15.96 -41.49 11.81
C ALA A 191 -17.23 -41.15 12.59
N SER A 192 -18.31 -41.80 12.18
CA SER A 192 -19.51 -41.99 12.97
C SER A 192 -19.19 -42.78 14.25
N ASP A 193 -19.54 -42.26 15.43
CA ASP A 193 -20.08 -43.11 16.50
C ASP A 193 -20.94 -42.32 17.51
N LYS A 194 -21.94 -43.00 18.04
CA LYS A 194 -23.07 -42.46 18.80
C LYS A 194 -22.83 -42.48 20.32
N THR A 195 -23.75 -41.75 20.98
CA THR A 195 -24.46 -42.04 22.24
C THR A 195 -24.07 -41.33 23.56
N ASP A 196 -25.12 -40.68 24.11
CA ASP A 196 -25.52 -40.49 25.52
C ASP A 196 -24.90 -39.41 26.46
N ALA A 197 -25.68 -38.31 26.59
CA ALA A 197 -26.40 -37.81 27.78
C ALA A 197 -25.77 -37.60 29.18
N LYS A 198 -26.10 -36.40 29.75
CA LYS A 198 -26.06 -35.90 31.16
C LYS A 198 -24.66 -35.54 31.72
N ASN A 199 -24.42 -34.46 32.49
CA ASN A 199 -25.20 -33.76 33.52
C ASN A 199 -24.64 -32.33 33.80
N GLU A 200 -25.42 -31.50 34.48
CA GLU A 200 -25.21 -30.08 34.84
C GLU A 200 -24.06 -29.75 35.84
N THR A 201 -23.62 -28.47 35.83
CA THR A 201 -23.45 -27.55 37.00
C THR A 201 -22.09 -26.80 37.10
N THR A 202 -22.16 -25.48 36.89
CA THR A 202 -21.56 -24.33 37.60
C THR A 202 -20.13 -24.38 38.20
N ALA A 203 -19.26 -23.46 37.78
CA ALA A 203 -18.65 -22.37 38.59
C ALA A 203 -17.43 -21.72 37.90
N ALA A 204 -17.28 -20.42 38.14
CA ALA A 204 -16.26 -19.53 37.60
C ALA A 204 -14.87 -19.71 38.23
N ALA A 205 -13.81 -19.41 37.46
CA ALA A 205 -12.76 -18.41 37.78
C ALA A 205 -11.60 -18.51 36.77
N ASP A 206 -11.08 -17.33 36.40
CA ASP A 206 -9.74 -16.95 35.94
C ASP A 206 -8.93 -17.85 35.00
N GLU A 207 -8.39 -17.22 33.94
CA GLU A 207 -6.94 -17.13 33.66
C GLU A 207 -6.78 -16.13 32.49
N ASP A 208 -6.59 -14.87 32.87
CA ASP A 208 -6.33 -13.73 31.99
C ASP A 208 -4.84 -13.73 31.60
N ALA A 209 -4.51 -14.24 30.42
CA ALA A 209 -3.15 -14.27 29.89
C ALA A 209 -3.04 -13.36 28.66
N LYS A 210 -2.62 -12.11 28.87
CA LYS A 210 -1.89 -11.22 27.92
C LYS A 210 -1.57 -9.87 28.56
N SER A 211 -0.30 -9.57 28.88
CA SER A 211 0.10 -8.20 29.27
C SER A 211 1.54 -7.78 28.95
N GLY A 212 2.13 -8.34 27.88
CA GLY A 212 3.45 -7.89 27.40
C GLY A 212 3.47 -6.53 26.69
N SER A 213 2.33 -6.06 26.16
CA SER A 213 2.24 -4.81 25.39
C SER A 213 1.67 -3.62 26.17
N ASP A 214 0.85 -3.89 27.19
CA ASP A 214 0.11 -2.86 27.94
C ASP A 214 1.02 -1.96 28.80
N THR A 215 2.10 -2.52 29.35
CA THR A 215 3.02 -1.77 30.23
C THR A 215 3.86 -0.78 29.42
N THR A 216 4.40 -1.19 28.28
CA THR A 216 5.25 -0.33 27.43
C THR A 216 4.45 0.82 26.82
N ALA A 217 3.23 0.54 26.35
CA ALA A 217 2.34 1.57 25.81
C ALA A 217 1.96 2.63 26.87
N ARG A 218 1.68 2.20 28.10
CA ARG A 218 1.38 3.11 29.23
C ARG A 218 2.59 3.94 29.65
N VAL A 219 3.78 3.34 29.71
CA VAL A 219 5.02 4.05 30.05
C VAL A 219 5.32 5.13 29.00
N LEU A 220 5.24 4.81 27.71
CA LEU A 220 5.44 5.79 26.64
C LEU A 220 4.36 6.89 26.63
N GLY A 221 3.09 6.53 26.87
CA GLY A 221 2.00 7.48 26.98
C GLY A 221 2.19 8.48 28.13
N VAL A 222 2.61 7.99 29.31
CA VAL A 222 2.88 8.85 30.47
C VAL A 222 4.07 9.78 30.21
N VAL A 223 5.16 9.29 29.62
CA VAL A 223 6.32 10.12 29.25
C VAL A 223 5.93 11.20 28.25
N GLY A 224 5.13 10.86 27.23
CA GLY A 224 4.63 11.81 26.24
C GLY A 224 3.77 12.93 26.85
N ILE A 225 2.89 12.59 27.80
CA ILE A 225 2.07 13.58 28.51
C ILE A 225 2.93 14.52 29.37
N VAL A 226 3.93 13.98 30.08
CA VAL A 226 4.82 14.80 30.92
C VAL A 226 5.62 15.79 30.08
N ILE A 227 6.15 15.35 28.94
CA ILE A 227 6.88 16.22 28.00
C ILE A 227 5.93 17.28 27.41
N GLY A 228 4.71 16.88 27.01
CA GLY A 228 3.69 17.80 26.49
C GLY A 228 3.31 18.89 27.50
N VAL A 229 3.06 18.51 28.75
CA VAL A 229 2.71 19.46 29.83
C VAL A 229 3.87 20.40 30.14
N ALA A 230 5.11 19.90 30.19
CA ALA A 230 6.29 20.73 30.38
C ALA A 230 6.48 21.74 29.23
N GLY A 231 6.21 21.32 27.98
CA GLY A 231 6.24 22.19 26.81
C GLY A 231 5.19 23.30 26.86
N VAL A 232 3.95 22.98 27.23
CA VAL A 232 2.87 23.96 27.38
C VAL A 232 3.16 24.94 28.52
N ALA A 233 3.61 24.44 29.68
CA ALA A 233 3.96 25.29 30.82
C ALA A 233 5.11 26.25 30.49
N TYR A 234 6.13 25.77 29.77
CA TYR A 234 7.22 26.62 29.28
C TYR A 234 6.73 27.65 28.26
N GLY A 235 5.85 27.27 27.33
CA GLY A 235 5.23 28.18 26.36
C GLY A 235 4.43 29.31 27.02
N VAL A 236 3.63 28.98 28.03
CA VAL A 236 2.81 29.96 28.78
C VAL A 236 3.68 30.89 29.63
N LEU A 237 4.72 30.38 30.29
CA LEU A 237 5.65 31.19 31.09
C LEU A 237 6.56 32.08 30.22
N ALA A 238 6.99 31.59 29.05
CA ALA A 238 7.76 32.36 28.10
C ALA A 238 6.93 33.44 27.37
N GLY A 239 5.61 33.19 27.20
CA GLY A 239 4.66 34.17 26.69
C GLY A 239 4.38 35.32 27.67
N ARG A 240 4.18 35.01 28.97
CA ARG A 240 3.90 36.05 29.99
C ARG A 240 5.07 36.99 30.27
N ARG A 241 6.31 36.59 29.99
CA ARG A 241 7.50 37.45 30.15
C ARG A 241 7.71 38.46 29.01
N ARG A 242 6.89 38.46 27.95
CA ARG A 242 6.93 39.45 26.87
C ARG A 242 5.92 40.60 27.01
N THR A 243 5.05 40.56 28.03
CA THR A 243 3.99 41.57 28.25
C THR A 243 4.20 42.36 29.56
N ALA A 244 5.46 42.50 30.01
CA ALA A 244 5.85 43.40 31.10
C ALA A 244 7.03 44.26 30.64
#